data_AF-A0A7S0SW58-F1
#
_entry.id   AF-A0A7S0SW58-F1
#
_cell.length_a   1.000
_cell.length_b   1.000
_cell.length_c   1.000
_cell.angle_alpha   90.00
_cell.angle_beta   90.00
_cell.angle_gamma   90.00
#
_symmetry.space_group_name_H-M   'P 1'
#
loop_
_entity.id
_entity.type
_entity.pdbx_description
1 polymer ?
#
loop_
_entity_poly.entity_id
_entity_poly.type
_entity_poly.pdbx_seq_one_letter_code
_entity_poly.pdbx_strand_id
1 'polypeptide(L)'
;LKQNKWYVGKTKRFNHRMDQHVDGDGAQWTIKYGPQLACTVVGEYMDATWEETKKTLELMLDKGINNVRGAEYCQLDDYTINDVKRMSYACIHHLKRDSRVNIENILRKSILKTDDNKISDNENNQRKKTCYNAYGNSMNTNINEEYIYNNCNMPKSPNLSLDQIIRQIRDSEALKEGYSNTYLIFPNQTLDEMISKTPTTTEEFSSLFGVGSQKLSKYGPVFLKAINKHFGNQTCDYCGTKIPKNPSRPLCLDCYKSK
;
A
#
# COMPACT_ATOMS: atom_id res chain seq x y z
N LEU A 1 -7.32 -22.55 12.48
CA LEU A 1 -8.32 -22.97 11.46
C LEU A 1 -7.84 -24.27 10.85
N LYS A 2 -8.67 -24.95 10.06
CA LYS A 2 -8.22 -26.18 9.37
C LYS A 2 -7.10 -25.84 8.37
N GLN A 3 -6.45 -26.88 7.84
CA GLN A 3 -5.42 -26.77 6.78
C GLN A 3 -4.23 -25.87 7.15
N ASN A 4 -3.83 -25.86 8.43
CA ASN A 4 -2.73 -25.01 8.93
C ASN A 4 -2.93 -23.51 8.65
N LYS A 5 -4.19 -23.05 8.63
CA LYS A 5 -4.54 -21.64 8.46
C LYS A 5 -4.83 -20.99 9.80
N TRP A 6 -4.54 -19.69 9.89
CA TRP A 6 -4.62 -18.90 11.10
C TRP A 6 -5.41 -17.61 10.84
N TYR A 7 -6.12 -17.15 11.86
CA TYR A 7 -6.84 -15.89 11.84
C TYR A 7 -6.56 -15.13 13.14
N VAL A 8 -6.28 -13.84 13.02
CA VAL A 8 -6.11 -12.92 14.14
C VAL A 8 -7.27 -11.94 14.13
N GLY A 9 -7.89 -11.77 15.30
CA GLY A 9 -9.01 -10.86 15.49
C GLY A 9 -8.96 -10.24 16.88
N LYS A 10 -9.48 -9.01 17.01
CA LYS A 10 -9.73 -8.37 18.31
C LYS A 10 -11.23 -8.29 18.60
N THR A 11 -11.61 -8.47 19.86
CA THR A 11 -13.01 -8.36 20.29
C THR A 11 -13.10 -7.93 21.76
N LYS A 12 -14.16 -7.19 22.10
CA LYS A 12 -14.55 -6.90 23.49
C LYS A 12 -15.48 -7.96 24.08
N ARG A 13 -16.10 -8.77 23.21
CA ARG A 13 -17.07 -9.83 23.57
C ARG A 13 -16.57 -11.14 22.98
N PHE A 14 -15.76 -11.86 23.76
CA PHE A 14 -15.07 -13.06 23.29
C PHE A 14 -16.04 -14.17 22.86
N ASN A 15 -16.97 -14.57 23.75
CA ASN A 15 -17.92 -15.66 23.49
C ASN A 15 -18.77 -15.38 22.24
N HIS A 16 -19.42 -14.23 22.19
CA HIS A 16 -20.23 -13.83 21.03
C HIS A 16 -19.42 -13.82 19.72
N ARG A 17 -18.15 -13.40 19.75
CA ARG A 17 -17.30 -13.44 18.56
C ARG A 17 -16.96 -14.87 18.16
N MET A 18 -16.78 -15.77 19.14
CA MET A 18 -16.54 -17.18 18.87
C MET A 18 -17.77 -17.85 18.27
N ASP A 19 -18.96 -17.55 18.80
CA ASP A 19 -20.25 -18.04 18.27
C ASP A 19 -20.41 -17.64 16.80
N GLN A 20 -20.14 -16.37 16.43
CA GLN A 20 -20.14 -15.93 15.03
C GLN A 20 -19.22 -16.78 14.13
N HIS A 21 -18.05 -17.16 14.60
CA HIS A 21 -17.13 -18.00 13.82
C HIS A 21 -17.63 -19.45 13.69
N VAL A 22 -18.35 -19.96 14.68
CA VAL A 22 -18.96 -21.29 14.68
C VAL A 22 -20.20 -21.34 13.77
N ASP A 23 -21.05 -20.32 13.85
CA ASP A 23 -22.32 -20.22 13.12
C ASP A 23 -22.15 -19.89 11.64
N GLY A 24 -20.94 -19.54 11.20
CA GLY A 24 -20.63 -19.21 9.81
C GLY A 24 -20.78 -17.73 9.45
N ASP A 25 -21.02 -16.86 10.43
CA ASP A 25 -21.13 -15.40 10.28
C ASP A 25 -19.82 -14.66 10.62
N GLY A 26 -18.71 -15.41 10.66
CA GLY A 26 -17.38 -14.92 10.98
C GLY A 26 -16.70 -14.15 9.84
N ALA A 27 -15.40 -13.90 10.01
CA ALA A 27 -14.59 -13.38 8.90
C ALA A 27 -14.55 -14.37 7.73
N GLN A 28 -14.54 -13.87 6.49
CA GLN A 28 -14.53 -14.71 5.28
C GLN A 28 -13.41 -15.78 5.30
N TRP A 29 -12.24 -15.45 5.83
CA TRP A 29 -11.14 -16.42 6.01
C TRP A 29 -11.49 -17.57 6.97
N THR A 30 -12.19 -17.27 8.07
CA THR A 30 -12.64 -18.28 9.04
C THR A 30 -13.77 -19.14 8.50
N ILE A 31 -14.64 -18.58 7.65
CA ILE A 31 -15.68 -19.33 6.93
C ILE A 31 -15.02 -20.30 5.94
N LYS A 32 -14.07 -19.80 5.13
CA LYS A 32 -13.36 -20.58 4.10
C LYS A 32 -12.63 -21.80 4.66
N TYR A 33 -11.91 -21.65 5.77
CA TYR A 33 -11.09 -22.74 6.33
C TYR A 33 -11.69 -23.40 7.56
N GLY A 34 -12.85 -22.94 8.03
CA GLY A 34 -13.57 -23.45 9.20
C GLY A 34 -12.85 -23.18 10.54
N PRO A 35 -13.59 -22.84 11.60
CA PRO A 35 -13.02 -22.76 12.94
C PRO A 35 -12.48 -24.13 13.37
N GLN A 36 -11.39 -24.12 14.12
CA GLN A 36 -10.92 -25.27 14.88
C GLN A 36 -11.18 -24.95 16.35
N LEU A 37 -11.60 -25.94 17.14
CA LEU A 37 -12.03 -25.78 18.54
C LEU A 37 -10.99 -25.11 19.46
N ALA A 38 -9.74 -24.97 19.02
CA ALA A 38 -8.69 -24.27 19.75
C ALA A 38 -8.53 -22.83 19.27
N CYS A 39 -8.77 -21.88 20.17
CA CYS A 39 -8.40 -20.48 20.04
C CYS A 39 -7.49 -20.10 21.22
N THR A 40 -6.55 -19.18 20.99
CA THR A 40 -5.62 -18.71 22.02
C THR A 40 -5.84 -17.22 22.24
N VAL A 41 -6.14 -16.84 23.48
CA VAL A 41 -6.15 -15.43 23.87
C VAL A 41 -4.69 -14.99 24.03
N VAL A 42 -4.25 -14.09 23.16
CA VAL A 42 -2.84 -13.66 23.08
C VAL A 42 -2.52 -12.51 24.05
N GLY A 43 -3.55 -11.80 24.54
CA GLY A 43 -3.40 -10.74 25.54
C GLY A 43 -4.67 -9.92 25.73
N GLU A 44 -4.73 -9.18 26.82
CA GLU A 44 -5.75 -8.16 27.10
C GLU A 44 -5.09 -6.78 27.10
N TYR A 45 -5.72 -5.81 26.43
CA TYR A 45 -5.12 -4.51 26.16
C TYR A 45 -6.13 -3.41 26.43
N MET A 46 -5.72 -2.39 27.20
CA MET A 46 -6.53 -1.18 27.40
C MET A 46 -6.57 -0.32 26.13
N ASP A 47 -5.44 -0.20 25.43
CA ASP A 47 -5.34 0.38 24.09
C ASP A 47 -4.81 -0.70 23.12
N ALA A 48 -5.67 -1.12 22.19
CA ALA A 48 -5.40 -2.18 21.22
C ALA A 48 -5.32 -1.63 19.79
N THR A 49 -4.99 -0.35 19.60
CA THR A 49 -5.05 0.32 18.29
C THR A 49 -4.31 -0.47 17.22
N TRP A 50 -3.07 -0.91 17.51
CA TRP A 50 -2.21 -1.64 16.57
C TRP A 50 -1.89 -3.09 16.96
N GLU A 51 -2.43 -3.59 18.07
CA GLU A 51 -2.06 -4.90 18.60
C GLU A 51 -2.50 -6.05 17.68
N GLU A 52 -3.68 -5.94 17.07
CA GLU A 52 -4.15 -6.92 16.07
C GLU A 52 -3.25 -6.96 14.83
N THR A 53 -2.88 -5.79 14.30
CA THR A 53 -1.94 -5.63 13.17
C THR A 53 -0.58 -6.26 13.51
N LYS A 54 -0.03 -5.92 14.68
CA LYS A 54 1.26 -6.44 15.17
C LYS A 54 1.24 -7.97 15.26
N LYS A 55 0.21 -8.54 15.90
CA LYS A 55 0.05 -10.00 16.04
C LYS A 55 -0.16 -10.70 14.72
N THR A 56 -0.88 -10.08 13.79
CA THR A 56 -1.04 -10.62 12.43
C THR A 56 0.30 -10.71 11.72
N LEU A 57 1.10 -9.65 11.74
CA LEU A 57 2.42 -9.60 11.10
C LEU A 57 3.43 -10.57 11.76
N GLU A 58 3.46 -10.65 13.09
CA GLU A 58 4.28 -11.62 13.83
C GLU A 58 3.95 -13.05 13.38
N LEU A 59 2.66 -13.39 13.33
CA LEU A 59 2.21 -14.73 12.95
C LEU A 59 2.44 -15.01 11.47
N MET A 60 2.35 -14.02 10.58
CA MET A 60 2.71 -14.16 9.16
C MET A 60 4.18 -14.50 8.95
N LEU A 61 5.08 -13.88 9.73
CA LEU A 61 6.51 -14.18 9.66
C LEU A 61 6.84 -15.59 10.15
N ASP A 62 6.07 -16.10 11.13
CA ASP A 62 6.27 -17.43 11.71
C ASP A 62 5.62 -18.55 10.90
N LYS A 63 4.34 -18.39 10.52
CA LYS A 63 3.53 -19.43 9.86
C LYS A 63 3.50 -19.32 8.33
N GLY A 64 4.07 -18.25 7.78
CA GLY A 64 4.03 -17.93 6.36
C GLY A 64 2.86 -17.01 6.00
N ILE A 65 3.12 -16.06 5.11
CA ILE A 65 2.21 -14.96 4.77
C ILE A 65 0.85 -15.43 4.23
N ASN A 66 0.81 -16.53 3.46
CA ASN A 66 -0.41 -17.08 2.87
C ASN A 66 -1.21 -17.99 3.81
N ASN A 67 -0.73 -18.20 5.03
CA ASN A 67 -1.41 -19.02 6.03
C ASN A 67 -2.15 -18.20 7.08
N VAL A 68 -2.00 -16.88 7.10
CA VAL A 68 -2.52 -16.02 8.17
C VAL A 68 -3.34 -14.87 7.57
N ARG A 69 -4.46 -14.50 8.20
CA ARG A 69 -5.20 -13.26 7.93
C ARG A 69 -5.63 -12.58 9.22
N GLY A 70 -5.82 -11.27 9.18
CA GLY A 70 -6.23 -10.46 10.34
C GLY A 70 -6.06 -8.98 10.06
N ALA A 71 -6.69 -8.11 10.87
CA ALA A 71 -6.62 -6.66 10.71
C ALA A 71 -6.84 -6.20 9.23
N GLU A 72 -5.94 -5.38 8.68
CA GLU A 72 -5.95 -4.91 7.28
C GLU A 72 -5.44 -5.94 6.24
N TYR A 73 -5.06 -7.14 6.69
CA TYR A 73 -4.53 -8.23 5.86
C TYR A 73 -5.56 -9.36 5.75
N CYS A 74 -6.75 -9.02 5.25
CA CYS A 74 -7.91 -9.92 5.21
C CYS A 74 -8.33 -10.33 3.79
N GLN A 75 -7.54 -10.01 2.76
CA GLN A 75 -7.80 -10.42 1.38
C GLN A 75 -7.88 -11.95 1.25
N LEU A 76 -8.76 -12.46 0.39
CA LEU A 76 -8.94 -13.90 0.22
C LEU A 76 -7.88 -14.54 -0.70
N ASP A 77 -7.31 -13.74 -1.59
CA ASP A 77 -6.25 -14.16 -2.50
C ASP A 77 -4.91 -14.26 -1.77
N ASP A 78 -4.02 -15.07 -2.34
CA ASP A 78 -2.68 -15.24 -1.83
C ASP A 78 -1.81 -14.01 -2.15
N TYR A 79 -0.96 -13.65 -1.18
CA TYR A 79 0.10 -12.68 -1.38
C TYR A 79 1.15 -13.26 -2.31
N THR A 80 1.60 -12.41 -3.22
CA THR A 80 2.58 -12.71 -4.26
C THR A 80 3.91 -12.05 -3.94
N ILE A 81 4.93 -12.34 -4.76
CA ILE A 81 6.25 -11.71 -4.64
C ILE A 81 6.17 -10.17 -4.72
N ASN A 82 5.19 -9.64 -5.45
CA ASN A 82 4.97 -8.20 -5.59
C ASN A 82 4.56 -7.55 -4.25
N ASP A 83 3.98 -8.33 -3.34
CA ASP A 83 3.52 -7.86 -2.04
C ASP A 83 4.64 -7.82 -0.99
N VAL A 84 5.74 -8.53 -1.22
CA VAL A 84 6.85 -8.67 -0.26
C VAL A 84 7.36 -7.32 0.22
N LYS A 85 7.54 -6.38 -0.72
CA LYS A 85 8.10 -5.06 -0.39
C LYS A 85 7.15 -4.31 0.53
N ARG A 86 5.87 -4.14 0.16
CA ARG A 86 4.89 -3.46 1.03
C ARG A 86 4.80 -4.14 2.40
N MET A 87 4.88 -5.46 2.43
CA MET A 87 4.78 -6.24 3.66
C MET A 87 6.00 -6.09 4.57
N SER A 88 7.20 -5.97 4.00
CA SER A 88 8.41 -5.73 4.79
C SER A 88 8.40 -4.38 5.50
N TYR A 89 7.86 -3.34 4.85
CA TYR A 89 7.69 -2.03 5.46
C TYR A 89 6.71 -2.06 6.64
N ALA A 90 5.56 -2.71 6.48
CA ALA A 90 4.60 -2.87 7.57
C ALA A 90 5.22 -3.59 8.78
N CYS A 91 5.98 -4.68 8.53
CA CYS A 91 6.71 -5.39 9.58
C CYS A 91 7.73 -4.51 10.31
N ILE A 92 8.51 -3.69 9.58
CA ILE A 92 9.47 -2.78 10.21
C ILE A 92 8.75 -1.77 11.11
N HIS A 93 7.70 -1.15 10.57
CA HIS A 93 6.97 -0.09 11.26
C HIS A 93 6.29 -0.61 12.54
N HIS A 94 5.50 -1.69 12.43
CA HIS A 94 4.69 -2.17 13.56
C HIS A 94 5.46 -3.08 14.52
N LEU A 95 6.46 -3.82 14.04
CA LEU A 95 7.24 -4.75 14.88
C LEU A 95 8.55 -4.14 15.39
N LYS A 96 8.91 -2.91 14.96
CA LYS A 96 10.18 -2.25 15.27
C LYS A 96 11.39 -3.15 14.96
N ARG A 97 11.36 -3.81 13.81
CA ARG A 97 12.43 -4.71 13.34
C ARG A 97 13.46 -3.93 12.52
N ASP A 98 14.74 -4.29 12.66
CA ASP A 98 15.83 -3.47 12.11
C ASP A 98 16.20 -3.79 10.65
N SER A 99 15.96 -5.01 10.16
CA SER A 99 16.44 -5.44 8.84
C SER A 99 15.30 -5.73 7.86
N ARG A 100 15.07 -4.78 6.93
CA ARG A 100 14.15 -4.95 5.80
C ARG A 100 14.51 -6.17 4.95
N VAL A 101 15.78 -6.31 4.62
CA VAL A 101 16.29 -7.37 3.74
C VAL A 101 15.99 -8.75 4.33
N ASN A 102 16.19 -8.91 5.65
CA ASN A 102 15.89 -10.18 6.32
C ASN A 102 14.39 -10.50 6.25
N ILE A 103 13.53 -9.52 6.49
CA ILE A 103 12.07 -9.71 6.41
C ILE A 103 11.65 -10.07 4.99
N GLU A 104 12.15 -9.34 3.98
CA GLU A 104 11.84 -9.64 2.58
C GLU A 104 12.26 -11.06 2.19
N ASN A 105 13.42 -11.51 2.66
CA ASN A 105 13.88 -12.87 2.43
C ASN A 105 12.99 -13.93 3.10
N ILE A 106 12.55 -13.68 4.34
CA ILE A 106 11.61 -14.58 5.05
C ILE A 106 10.29 -14.68 4.27
N LEU A 107 9.72 -13.53 3.89
CA LEU A 107 8.46 -13.47 3.17
C LEU A 107 8.55 -14.13 1.79
N ARG A 108 9.60 -13.83 1.01
CA ARG A 108 9.86 -14.47 -0.29
C ARG A 108 9.96 -15.99 -0.17
N LYS A 109 10.76 -16.47 0.78
CA LYS A 109 10.90 -17.91 1.03
C LYS A 109 9.55 -18.53 1.40
N SER A 110 8.72 -17.86 2.19
CA SER A 110 7.39 -18.37 2.56
C SER A 110 6.43 -18.48 1.38
N ILE A 111 6.56 -17.62 0.36
CA ILE A 111 5.75 -17.64 -0.86
C ILE A 111 6.26 -18.70 -1.84
N LEU A 112 7.57 -18.93 -1.92
CA LEU A 112 8.15 -19.88 -2.87
C LEU A 112 8.09 -21.34 -2.38
N LYS A 113 8.23 -21.57 -1.06
CA LYS A 113 8.17 -22.92 -0.47
C LYS A 113 6.81 -23.60 -0.59
N THR A 114 5.76 -22.89 -0.96
CA THR A 114 4.45 -23.50 -1.23
C THR A 114 4.41 -24.29 -2.54
N ASP A 115 5.44 -24.19 -3.40
CA ASP A 115 5.50 -24.85 -4.71
C ASP A 115 6.25 -26.19 -4.71
N ASP A 116 7.02 -26.53 -3.66
CA ASP A 116 7.88 -27.73 -3.63
C ASP A 116 7.12 -29.08 -3.53
N ASN A 117 5.79 -29.06 -3.36
CA ASN A 117 4.96 -30.28 -3.37
C ASN A 117 4.49 -30.72 -4.77
N LYS A 118 5.02 -30.12 -5.85
CA LYS A 118 4.87 -30.62 -7.22
C LYS A 118 6.21 -30.54 -7.96
N ILE A 119 6.94 -31.66 -7.97
CA ILE A 119 7.63 -32.29 -9.11
C ILE A 119 8.83 -33.10 -8.57
N SER A 120 8.63 -34.42 -8.60
CA SER A 120 9.65 -35.45 -8.66
C SER A 120 10.44 -35.34 -9.98
N ASP A 121 11.75 -35.58 -9.89
CA ASP A 121 12.61 -36.17 -10.92
C ASP A 121 12.42 -35.72 -12.38
N ASN A 122 13.32 -34.85 -12.87
CA ASN A 122 14.31 -35.25 -13.88
C ASN A 122 15.16 -34.07 -14.39
N GLU A 123 16.46 -34.30 -14.32
CA GLU A 123 17.55 -33.95 -15.24
C GLU A 123 17.45 -32.73 -16.19
N ASN A 124 18.50 -31.89 -16.09
CA ASN A 124 19.25 -31.29 -17.20
C ASN A 124 18.46 -30.90 -18.46
N ASN A 125 18.16 -29.59 -18.60
CA ASN A 125 18.27 -28.98 -19.92
C ASN A 125 18.46 -27.47 -19.86
N GLN A 126 19.58 -27.03 -20.41
CA GLN A 126 19.79 -25.67 -20.93
C GLN A 126 18.66 -25.31 -21.90
N ARG A 127 17.60 -24.59 -21.47
CA ARG A 127 16.66 -23.97 -22.41
C ARG A 127 16.24 -22.56 -21.96
N LYS A 128 17.00 -21.60 -22.50
CA LYS A 128 16.61 -20.27 -23.01
C LYS A 128 15.57 -19.49 -22.21
N LYS A 129 16.08 -18.51 -21.45
CA LYS A 129 15.34 -17.32 -20.98
C LYS A 129 14.66 -16.64 -22.16
N THR A 130 13.33 -16.51 -22.13
CA THR A 130 12.62 -15.48 -22.88
C THR A 130 11.74 -14.72 -21.89
N CYS A 131 12.08 -13.46 -21.64
CA CYS A 131 11.21 -12.54 -20.93
C CYS A 131 10.51 -11.64 -21.96
N TYR A 132 9.20 -11.54 -21.84
CA TYR A 132 8.38 -10.61 -22.60
C TYR A 132 8.26 -9.30 -21.80
N ASN A 133 8.34 -8.16 -22.49
CA ASN A 133 7.89 -6.90 -21.91
C ASN A 133 6.36 -6.77 -22.07
N ALA A 134 5.76 -5.75 -21.46
CA ALA A 134 4.32 -5.50 -21.45
C ALA A 134 3.68 -5.23 -22.84
N TYR A 135 4.46 -5.29 -23.93
CA TYR A 135 4.01 -5.12 -25.32
C TYR A 135 4.54 -6.19 -26.29
N GLY A 136 5.12 -7.29 -25.82
CA GLY A 136 5.37 -8.49 -26.64
C GLY A 136 6.60 -8.48 -27.58
N ASN A 137 7.51 -7.51 -27.52
CA ASN A 137 8.70 -7.50 -28.40
C ASN A 137 9.98 -7.98 -27.70
N SER A 138 10.72 -8.86 -28.40
CA SER A 138 12.00 -9.45 -27.99
C SER A 138 13.16 -8.47 -28.21
N MET A 139 13.96 -8.21 -27.18
CA MET A 139 15.33 -7.71 -27.36
C MET A 139 16.26 -8.41 -26.37
N ASN A 140 17.40 -8.84 -26.90
CA ASN A 140 18.46 -9.58 -26.21
C ASN A 140 19.69 -8.67 -26.09
N THR A 141 20.09 -8.30 -24.87
CA THR A 141 21.47 -7.89 -24.57
C THR A 141 21.82 -8.23 -23.12
N ASN A 142 23.03 -8.77 -22.94
CA ASN A 142 23.66 -9.02 -21.65
C ASN A 142 23.80 -7.72 -20.84
N ILE A 143 23.14 -7.63 -19.69
CA ILE A 143 23.36 -6.56 -18.72
C ILE A 143 23.36 -7.17 -17.29
N ASN A 144 24.37 -6.82 -16.49
CA ASN A 144 24.66 -7.37 -15.15
C ASN A 144 23.47 -7.29 -14.16
N GLU A 145 23.24 -8.36 -13.39
CA GLU A 145 22.13 -8.53 -12.41
C GLU A 145 22.17 -7.51 -11.26
N GLU A 146 23.34 -6.93 -10.94
CA GLU A 146 23.50 -5.86 -9.96
C GLU A 146 22.88 -4.51 -10.43
N TYR A 147 22.73 -4.32 -11.75
CA TYR A 147 22.14 -3.11 -12.33
C TYR A 147 20.60 -3.13 -12.32
N ILE A 148 19.98 -4.32 -12.33
CA ILE A 148 18.51 -4.46 -12.29
C ILE A 148 17.95 -4.21 -10.89
N TYR A 149 18.65 -4.63 -9.84
CA TYR A 149 18.18 -4.45 -8.45
C TYR A 149 18.05 -2.97 -8.03
N ASN A 150 18.83 -2.09 -8.65
CA ASN A 150 18.81 -0.65 -8.39
C ASN A 150 17.74 0.14 -9.19
N ASN A 151 16.95 -0.51 -10.07
CA ASN A 151 16.02 0.19 -10.98
C ASN A 151 14.55 -0.25 -10.92
N CYS A 152 14.15 -1.14 -10.01
CA CYS A 152 12.74 -1.58 -9.88
C CYS A 152 11.84 -0.60 -9.11
N ASN A 153 12.03 0.72 -9.28
CA ASN A 153 11.03 1.79 -9.15
C ASN A 153 11.71 3.16 -9.29
N MET A 154 11.90 3.63 -10.52
CA MET A 154 11.80 5.03 -10.92
C MET A 154 11.81 5.05 -12.45
N PRO A 155 10.73 5.41 -13.17
CA PRO A 155 10.91 5.95 -14.50
C PRO A 155 11.80 7.18 -14.37
N LYS A 156 13.07 7.05 -14.79
CA LYS A 156 13.93 8.19 -15.10
C LYS A 156 13.43 8.81 -16.41
N SER A 157 12.27 9.47 -16.36
CA SER A 157 11.82 10.40 -17.38
C SER A 157 11.81 11.81 -16.76
N PRO A 158 12.35 12.85 -17.40
CA PRO A 158 12.56 14.16 -16.75
C PRO A 158 11.28 14.91 -16.35
N ASN A 159 10.08 14.39 -16.63
CA ASN A 159 8.82 14.96 -16.18
C ASN A 159 7.76 13.85 -15.95
N LEU A 160 7.50 13.52 -14.69
CA LEU A 160 6.35 12.68 -14.28
C LEU A 160 5.07 13.50 -14.39
N SER A 161 3.98 12.90 -14.89
CA SER A 161 2.65 13.52 -14.88
C SER A 161 2.12 13.73 -13.45
N LEU A 162 1.22 14.69 -13.25
CA LEU A 162 0.59 14.93 -11.94
C LEU A 162 -0.04 13.66 -11.37
N ASP A 163 -0.78 12.92 -12.20
CA ASP A 163 -1.43 11.66 -11.79
C ASP A 163 -0.41 10.67 -11.21
N GLN A 164 0.72 10.47 -11.90
CA GLN A 164 1.79 9.60 -11.41
C GLN A 164 2.39 10.10 -10.10
N ILE A 165 2.61 11.42 -9.97
CA ILE A 165 3.15 12.02 -8.74
C ILE A 165 2.19 11.80 -7.57
N ILE A 166 0.90 12.07 -7.77
CA ILE A 166 -0.14 11.94 -6.74
C ILE A 166 -0.28 10.50 -6.29
N ARG A 167 -0.30 9.54 -7.22
CA ARG A 167 -0.33 8.10 -6.90
C ARG A 167 0.93 7.66 -6.17
N GLN A 168 2.11 8.09 -6.60
CA GLN A 168 3.36 7.79 -5.90
C GLN A 168 3.39 8.35 -4.48
N ILE A 169 2.87 9.55 -4.26
CA ILE A 169 2.77 10.12 -2.91
C ILE A 169 1.81 9.30 -2.07
N ARG A 170 0.62 8.96 -2.59
CA ARG A 170 -0.33 8.09 -1.88
C ARG A 170 0.32 6.77 -1.47
N ASP A 171 1.03 6.13 -2.39
CA ASP A 171 1.69 4.85 -2.12
C ASP A 171 2.81 5.04 -1.07
N SER A 172 3.57 6.14 -1.14
CA SER A 172 4.61 6.45 -0.15
C SER A 172 4.05 6.75 1.24
N GLU A 173 2.93 7.48 1.34
CA GLU A 173 2.26 7.77 2.61
C GLU A 173 1.63 6.51 3.19
N ALA A 174 0.98 5.69 2.36
CA ALA A 174 0.46 4.38 2.79
C ALA A 174 1.57 3.50 3.36
N LEU A 175 2.73 3.50 2.70
CA LEU A 175 3.89 2.73 3.12
C LEU A 175 4.46 3.20 4.46
N LYS A 176 4.57 4.52 4.66
CA LYS A 176 5.03 5.13 5.92
C LYS A 176 4.11 4.76 7.08
N GLU A 177 2.82 4.66 6.81
CA GLU A 177 1.80 4.29 7.79
C GLU A 177 1.68 2.77 8.01
N GLY A 178 2.37 1.96 7.19
CA GLY A 178 2.27 0.50 7.24
C GLY A 178 1.01 -0.07 6.61
N TYR A 179 0.25 0.73 5.84
CA TYR A 179 -0.97 0.26 5.20
C TYR A 179 -0.69 -0.64 4.00
N SER A 180 -1.34 -1.80 4.01
CA SER A 180 -1.40 -2.75 2.90
C SER A 180 -2.12 -2.18 1.67
N ASN A 181 -3.13 -1.33 1.94
CA ASN A 181 -4.07 -0.80 0.98
C ASN A 181 -3.97 0.73 0.90
N THR A 182 -3.57 1.23 -0.25
CA THR A 182 -3.26 2.67 -0.44
C THR A 182 -4.51 3.55 -0.41
N TYR A 183 -5.69 2.98 -0.70
CA TYR A 183 -6.97 3.69 -0.63
C TYR A 183 -7.33 4.18 0.78
N LEU A 184 -6.68 3.64 1.83
CA LEU A 184 -6.87 4.11 3.21
C LEU A 184 -6.39 5.56 3.40
N ILE A 185 -5.35 5.95 2.66
CA ILE A 185 -4.88 7.34 2.59
C ILE A 185 -5.95 8.18 1.87
N PHE A 186 -6.15 7.91 0.57
CA PHE A 186 -7.21 8.52 -0.23
C PHE A 186 -7.75 7.53 -1.28
N PRO A 187 -9.09 7.39 -1.42
CA PRO A 187 -9.67 6.58 -2.50
C PRO A 187 -9.35 7.20 -3.87
N ASN A 188 -9.48 6.41 -4.94
CA ASN A 188 -9.19 6.87 -6.31
C ASN A 188 -9.98 8.12 -6.68
N GLN A 189 -11.26 8.20 -6.30
CA GLN A 189 -12.10 9.38 -6.54
C GLN A 189 -11.47 10.66 -6.01
N THR A 190 -10.91 10.65 -4.80
CA THR A 190 -10.25 11.85 -4.26
C THR A 190 -9.00 12.20 -5.05
N LEU A 191 -8.23 11.21 -5.54
CA LEU A 191 -7.07 11.49 -6.39
C LEU A 191 -7.50 12.11 -7.73
N ASP A 192 -8.56 11.58 -8.34
CA ASP A 192 -9.12 12.11 -9.58
C ASP A 192 -9.64 13.55 -9.38
N GLU A 193 -10.23 13.84 -8.20
CA GLU A 193 -10.58 15.21 -7.81
C GLU A 193 -9.35 16.11 -7.59
N MET A 194 -8.26 15.62 -7.01
CA MET A 194 -7.01 16.39 -6.88
C MET A 194 -6.43 16.74 -8.25
N ILE A 195 -6.50 15.81 -9.20
CA ILE A 195 -5.97 16.00 -10.56
C ILE A 195 -6.85 16.97 -11.36
N SER A 196 -8.17 16.86 -11.23
CA SER A 196 -9.11 17.70 -11.98
C SER A 196 -9.25 19.11 -11.40
N LYS A 197 -9.31 19.26 -10.07
CA LYS A 197 -9.49 20.57 -9.41
C LYS A 197 -8.16 21.26 -9.07
N THR A 198 -7.06 20.52 -9.04
CA THR A 198 -5.70 21.03 -8.76
C THR A 198 -5.65 22.00 -7.56
N PRO A 199 -6.07 21.58 -6.36
CA PRO A 199 -6.11 22.46 -5.20
C PRO A 199 -4.70 22.99 -4.86
N THR A 200 -4.61 24.29 -4.62
CA THR A 200 -3.37 24.99 -4.28
C THR A 200 -3.36 25.50 -2.84
N THR A 201 -4.54 25.60 -2.20
CA THR A 201 -4.69 25.99 -0.80
C THR A 201 -5.29 24.87 0.06
N THR A 202 -5.13 25.02 1.37
CA THR A 202 -5.69 24.10 2.37
C THR A 202 -7.22 24.05 2.29
N GLU A 203 -7.86 25.19 2.04
CA GLU A 203 -9.32 25.30 1.93
C GLU A 203 -9.84 24.54 0.72
N GLU A 204 -9.22 24.75 -0.46
CA GLU A 204 -9.53 24.03 -1.69
C GLU A 204 -9.35 22.51 -1.50
N PHE A 205 -8.26 22.10 -0.83
CA PHE A 205 -7.99 20.69 -0.54
C PHE A 205 -9.02 20.08 0.41
N SER A 206 -9.49 20.84 1.42
CA SER A 206 -10.51 20.36 2.36
C SER A 206 -11.89 20.17 1.74
N SER A 207 -12.16 20.87 0.62
CA SER A 207 -13.43 20.74 -0.12
C SER A 207 -13.54 19.46 -0.97
N LEU A 208 -12.45 18.70 -1.09
CA LEU A 208 -12.43 17.47 -1.89
C LEU A 208 -13.17 16.33 -1.18
N PHE A 209 -13.79 15.45 -1.97
CA PHE A 209 -14.50 14.30 -1.43
C PHE A 209 -13.59 13.41 -0.56
N GLY A 210 -14.04 13.08 0.66
CA GLY A 210 -13.34 12.17 1.56
C GLY A 210 -12.14 12.79 2.30
N VAL A 211 -11.91 14.10 2.20
CA VAL A 211 -10.85 14.82 2.92
C VAL A 211 -11.40 15.42 4.22
N GLY A 212 -11.45 14.60 5.27
CA GLY A 212 -11.75 15.08 6.62
C GLY A 212 -10.57 15.80 7.29
N SER A 213 -10.83 16.51 8.38
CA SER A 213 -9.83 17.30 9.13
C SER A 213 -8.58 16.52 9.52
N GLN A 214 -8.72 15.24 9.92
CA GLN A 214 -7.58 14.38 10.24
C GLN A 214 -6.70 14.10 9.02
N LYS A 215 -7.30 13.73 7.88
CA LYS A 215 -6.56 13.45 6.64
C LYS A 215 -5.92 14.71 6.07
N LEU A 216 -6.62 15.84 6.16
CA LEU A 216 -6.11 17.15 5.78
C LEU A 216 -4.85 17.51 6.56
N SER A 217 -4.93 17.43 7.90
CA SER A 217 -3.80 17.74 8.78
C SER A 217 -2.60 16.82 8.53
N LYS A 218 -2.86 15.53 8.34
CA LYS A 218 -1.81 14.51 8.23
C LYS A 218 -1.16 14.42 6.85
N TYR A 219 -1.96 14.41 5.79
CA TYR A 219 -1.48 14.14 4.43
C TYR A 219 -1.52 15.38 3.52
N GLY A 220 -2.43 16.32 3.77
CA GLY A 220 -2.64 17.52 2.95
C GLY A 220 -1.37 18.28 2.58
N PRO A 221 -0.45 18.58 3.53
CA PRO A 221 0.78 19.32 3.23
C PRO A 221 1.67 18.66 2.16
N VAL A 222 1.77 17.32 2.16
CA VAL A 222 2.62 16.59 1.20
C VAL A 222 2.04 16.66 -0.21
N PHE A 223 0.72 16.47 -0.34
CA PHE A 223 0.03 16.53 -1.63
C PHE A 223 0.01 17.95 -2.20
N LEU A 224 -0.33 18.96 -1.39
CA LEU A 224 -0.34 20.37 -1.81
C LEU A 224 1.04 20.84 -2.30
N LYS A 225 2.10 20.45 -1.58
CA LYS A 225 3.48 20.76 -1.98
C LYS A 225 3.81 20.17 -3.36
N ALA A 226 3.37 18.95 -3.63
CA ALA A 226 3.63 18.28 -4.90
C ALA A 226 2.83 18.86 -6.07
N ILE A 227 1.55 19.18 -5.84
CA ILE A 227 0.68 19.86 -6.82
C ILE A 227 1.31 21.21 -7.21
N ASN A 228 1.64 22.04 -6.22
CA ASN A 228 2.25 23.34 -6.45
C ASN A 228 3.61 23.24 -7.18
N LYS A 229 4.41 22.21 -6.87
CA LYS A 229 5.69 21.96 -7.54
C LYS A 229 5.52 21.53 -9.00
N HIS A 230 4.52 20.69 -9.31
CA HIS A 230 4.31 20.14 -10.64
C HIS A 230 3.96 21.22 -11.68
N PHE A 231 3.19 22.22 -11.26
CA PHE A 231 2.70 23.27 -12.15
C PHE A 231 3.63 24.51 -12.25
N GLY A 232 4.63 24.63 -11.37
CA GLY A 232 5.54 25.77 -11.32
C GLY A 232 4.87 27.06 -10.84
N ASN A 233 5.62 28.17 -10.85
CA ASN A 233 5.06 29.50 -10.59
C ASN A 233 4.35 30.01 -11.87
N GLN A 234 3.11 30.50 -11.77
CA GLN A 234 2.53 31.34 -12.82
C GLN A 234 2.69 32.82 -12.44
N THR A 235 2.62 33.71 -13.42
CA THR A 235 2.53 35.15 -13.18
C THR A 235 1.09 35.59 -13.38
N CYS A 236 0.63 36.55 -12.59
CA CYS A 236 -0.64 37.21 -12.80
C CYS A 236 -0.67 37.85 -14.19
N ASP A 237 -1.71 37.56 -14.98
CA ASP A 237 -1.87 38.11 -16.33
C ASP A 237 -2.01 39.64 -16.34
N TYR A 238 -2.38 40.24 -15.21
CA TYR A 238 -2.59 41.68 -15.09
C TYR A 238 -1.38 42.44 -14.55
N CYS A 239 -0.76 41.96 -13.47
CA CYS A 239 0.29 42.69 -12.75
C CYS A 239 1.66 41.98 -12.74
N GLY A 240 1.76 40.79 -13.31
CA GLY A 240 3.02 40.02 -13.35
C GLY A 240 3.47 39.43 -12.00
N THR A 241 2.73 39.67 -10.91
CA THR A 241 3.04 39.07 -9.60
C THR A 241 3.06 37.55 -9.70
N LYS A 242 4.05 36.89 -9.09
CA LYS A 242 4.07 35.43 -8.98
C LYS A 242 2.87 34.97 -8.16
N ILE A 243 2.02 34.13 -8.75
CA ILE A 243 0.86 33.55 -8.10
C ILE A 243 0.92 32.01 -8.22
N PRO A 244 0.28 31.28 -7.30
CA PRO A 244 0.09 29.83 -7.48
C PRO A 244 -0.59 29.56 -8.82
N LYS A 245 -0.15 28.53 -9.54
CA LYS A 245 -0.71 28.21 -10.85
C LYS A 245 -2.14 27.67 -10.73
N ASN A 246 -3.11 28.52 -11.06
CA ASN A 246 -4.52 28.20 -11.15
C ASN A 246 -5.00 28.51 -12.59
N PRO A 247 -5.17 27.50 -13.44
CA PRO A 247 -5.61 27.67 -14.84
C PRO A 247 -6.98 28.36 -14.96
N SER A 248 -7.84 28.19 -13.96
CA SER A 248 -9.18 28.78 -13.91
C SER A 248 -9.15 30.23 -13.38
N ARG A 249 -8.02 30.70 -12.84
CA ARG A 249 -7.88 32.03 -12.23
C ARG A 249 -6.45 32.56 -12.36
N PRO A 250 -6.06 33.09 -13.53
CA PRO A 250 -4.69 33.58 -13.77
C PRO A 250 -4.44 34.99 -13.19
N LEU A 251 -5.24 35.44 -12.21
CA LEU A 251 -5.13 36.74 -11.56
C LEU A 251 -4.71 36.59 -10.10
N CYS A 252 -3.89 37.53 -9.59
CA CYS A 252 -3.62 37.63 -8.16
C CYS A 252 -4.88 38.08 -7.39
N LEU A 253 -4.86 37.91 -6.07
CA LEU A 253 -6.00 38.23 -5.21
C LEU A 253 -6.42 39.70 -5.34
N ASP A 254 -5.44 40.61 -5.44
CA ASP A 254 -5.70 42.05 -5.57
C ASP A 254 -6.31 42.39 -6.93
N CYS A 255 -5.74 41.89 -8.03
CA CYS A 255 -6.25 42.09 -9.39
C CYS A 255 -7.60 41.43 -9.65
N TYR A 256 -7.92 40.35 -8.91
CA TYR A 256 -9.25 39.75 -8.97
C TYR A 256 -10.29 40.60 -8.24
N LYS A 257 -9.96 41.18 -7.08
CA LYS A 257 -10.87 42.02 -6.29
C LYS A 257 -11.09 43.41 -6.88
N SER A 258 -10.20 43.85 -7.76
CA SER A 258 -10.32 45.13 -8.48
C SER A 258 -11.16 45.05 -9.76
N LYS A 259 -11.65 43.85 -10.12
CA LYS A 259 -12.62 43.63 -11.21
C LYS A 259 -14.03 43.55 -10.62
#